data_AF-A0A6J0PL38-F1
#
_entry.id   AF-A0A6J0PL38-F1
#
_cell.length_a   1.000
_cell.length_b   1.000
_cell.length_c   1.000
_cell.angle_alpha   90.00
_cell.angle_beta   90.00
_cell.angle_gamma   90.00
#
_symmetry.space_group_name_H-M   'P 1'
#
loop_
_entity.id
_entity.type
_entity.pdbx_description
1 polymer ?
#
loop_
_entity_poly.entity_id
_entity_poly.type
_entity_poly.pdbx_seq_one_letter_code
_entity_poly.pdbx_strand_id
1 'polypeptide(L)'
;MACGRRPSNEVLLQQLRDGTAEFELLAPPTSPASNGLRFFARISSSLGGSSPAMKKVQHYSVQKVTGDGRCMFRALVKGMANNKGLALNPAQERDDADELRMAVKEIICDSDDAERLQYEEALIAITVEESLKRYCNRIRRSDFWGGESELLVLSKLCHQPIIVYIPEHEVLVEAVL
;
A
#
# COMPACT_ATOMS: atom_id res chain seq x y z
N MET A 1 6.89 -34.68 2.09
CA MET A 1 5.97 -33.70 1.45
C MET A 1 5.08 -33.14 2.55
N ALA A 2 5.43 -31.98 3.10
CA ALA A 2 4.60 -31.30 4.08
C ALA A 2 3.65 -30.35 3.33
N CYS A 3 2.36 -30.65 3.36
CA CYS A 3 1.31 -29.72 2.94
C CYS A 3 1.23 -28.64 4.04
N GLY A 4 1.87 -27.50 3.82
CA GLY A 4 1.78 -26.36 4.73
C GLY A 4 0.33 -25.89 4.81
N ARG A 5 -0.30 -26.03 5.98
CA ARG A 5 -1.58 -25.38 6.27
C ARG A 5 -1.39 -23.88 6.06
N ARG A 6 -2.19 -23.27 5.16
CA ARG A 6 -2.25 -21.81 5.08
C ARG A 6 -2.63 -21.25 6.46
N PRO A 7 -1.93 -20.23 6.97
CA PRO A 7 -2.29 -19.59 8.23
C PRO A 7 -3.70 -18.99 8.15
N SER A 8 -4.39 -18.90 9.29
CA SER A 8 -5.65 -18.16 9.36
C SER A 8 -5.40 -16.66 9.16
N ASN A 9 -6.41 -15.92 8.73
CA ASN A 9 -6.31 -14.47 8.53
C ASN A 9 -5.78 -13.73 9.76
N GLU A 10 -6.17 -14.15 10.97
CA GLU A 10 -5.68 -13.58 12.23
C GLU A 10 -4.15 -13.69 12.36
N VAL A 11 -3.57 -14.85 11.98
CA VAL A 11 -2.13 -15.07 12.03
C VAL A 11 -1.41 -14.20 11.01
N LEU A 12 -1.98 -14.05 9.80
CA LEU A 12 -1.45 -13.17 8.77
C LEU A 12 -1.51 -11.69 9.20
N LEU A 13 -2.61 -11.24 9.79
CA LEU A 13 -2.75 -9.87 10.28
C LEU A 13 -1.73 -9.56 11.37
N GLN A 14 -1.50 -10.50 12.29
CA GLN A 14 -0.49 -10.34 13.32
C GLN A 14 0.92 -10.28 12.70
N GLN A 15 1.20 -11.17 11.75
CA GLN A 15 2.45 -11.15 10.99
C GLN A 15 2.68 -9.83 10.23
N LEU A 16 1.64 -9.23 9.66
CA LEU A 16 1.73 -7.93 9.00
C LEU A 16 2.06 -6.80 9.99
N ARG A 17 1.39 -6.77 11.16
CA ARG A 17 1.66 -5.79 12.22
C ARG A 17 3.07 -5.90 12.79
N ASP A 18 3.51 -7.14 13.02
CA ASP A 18 4.82 -7.41 13.60
C ASP A 18 5.95 -7.36 12.57
N GLY A 19 5.62 -7.23 11.28
CA GLY A 19 6.60 -7.26 10.19
C GLY A 19 7.16 -8.65 9.88
N THR A 20 6.57 -9.72 10.42
CA THR A 20 7.06 -11.11 10.40
C THR A 20 6.35 -12.03 9.40
N ALA A 21 5.52 -11.51 8.50
CA ALA A 21 4.97 -12.29 7.39
C ALA A 21 6.11 -12.98 6.60
N GLU A 22 5.88 -14.10 5.89
CA GLU A 22 6.96 -14.80 5.17
C GLU A 22 7.68 -13.90 4.15
N PHE A 23 6.99 -12.87 3.66
CA PHE A 23 7.64 -11.63 3.29
C PHE A 23 7.85 -10.81 4.58
N GLU A 24 9.06 -10.84 5.16
CA GLU A 24 9.59 -10.12 6.35
C GLU A 24 10.01 -8.62 6.22
N LEU A 25 9.24 -7.67 6.75
CA LEU A 25 9.43 -6.21 6.60
C LEU A 25 10.69 -5.70 7.32
N LEU A 26 11.71 -5.24 6.59
CA LEU A 26 12.84 -4.55 7.21
C LEU A 26 12.44 -3.15 7.70
N ALA A 27 12.72 -2.88 8.97
CA ALA A 27 12.73 -1.52 9.51
C ALA A 27 13.73 -0.65 8.72
N PRO A 28 13.48 0.66 8.55
CA PRO A 28 14.45 1.56 7.96
C PRO A 28 15.76 1.53 8.77
N PRO A 29 16.93 1.65 8.13
CA PRO A 29 18.20 1.65 8.84
C PRO A 29 18.21 2.77 9.89
N THR A 30 18.35 2.39 11.15
CA THR A 30 18.56 3.30 12.28
C THR A 30 19.92 3.98 12.11
N SER A 31 19.90 5.22 11.63
CA SER A 31 21.02 6.15 11.77
C SER A 31 20.62 7.24 12.78
N PRO A 32 21.48 7.59 13.75
CA PRO A 32 21.12 8.55 14.78
C PRO A 32 21.20 9.98 14.24
N ALA A 33 20.22 10.79 14.65
CA ALA A 33 20.20 12.25 14.73
C ALA A 33 20.59 13.08 13.50
N SER A 34 19.60 13.78 12.94
CA SER A 34 19.65 15.25 12.82
C SER A 34 18.30 15.81 12.37
N ASN A 35 17.82 16.77 13.15
CA ASN A 35 16.67 17.65 12.93
C ASN A 35 16.23 17.84 11.48
N GLY A 36 14.92 17.70 11.27
CA GLY A 36 14.23 18.23 10.11
C GLY A 36 13.02 17.40 9.76
N LEU A 37 11.84 17.83 10.23
CA LEU A 37 10.55 17.45 9.67
C LEU A 37 10.64 17.43 8.15
N ARG A 38 10.44 16.27 7.52
CA ARG A 38 10.26 16.19 6.08
C ARG A 38 8.89 15.63 5.79
N PHE A 39 7.92 16.54 5.83
CA PHE A 39 6.67 16.40 5.10
C PHE A 39 7.00 16.17 3.62
N PHE A 40 6.48 15.09 3.03
CA PHE A 40 6.53 14.89 1.59
C PHE A 40 5.14 14.60 1.04
N ALA A 41 4.35 15.67 1.01
CA ALA A 41 3.42 15.99 -0.07
C ALA A 41 3.00 17.45 0.15
N ARG A 42 3.77 18.41 -0.37
CA ARG A 42 3.26 19.78 -0.53
C ARG A 42 2.86 19.90 -1.99
N ILE A 43 1.56 19.90 -2.26
CA ILE A 43 1.04 20.56 -3.46
C ILE A 43 1.30 22.06 -3.22
N SER A 44 2.44 22.57 -3.66
CA SER A 44 2.68 24.01 -3.64
C SER A 44 2.16 24.59 -4.94
N SER A 45 1.00 25.23 -4.87
CA SER A 45 0.65 26.31 -5.79
C SER A 45 1.85 27.26 -5.88
N SER A 46 2.27 27.52 -7.11
CA SER A 46 3.37 28.39 -7.48
C SER A 46 3.35 29.71 -6.72
N LEU A 47 4.39 30.00 -5.92
CA LEU A 47 4.92 31.34 -5.68
C LEU A 47 6.24 31.22 -4.87
N GLY A 48 7.37 31.56 -5.48
CA GLY A 48 8.63 31.81 -4.75
C GLY A 48 9.78 30.88 -5.13
N GLY A 49 10.79 31.45 -5.79
CA GLY A 49 11.93 30.76 -6.40
C GLY A 49 12.70 29.80 -5.50
N SER A 50 12.94 28.61 -6.04
CA SER A 50 14.01 27.71 -5.60
C SER A 50 14.72 27.17 -6.85
N SER A 51 16.04 27.31 -6.86
CA SER A 51 16.92 27.01 -8.00
C SER A 51 16.85 25.53 -8.42
N PRO A 52 17.01 25.21 -9.73
CA PRO A 52 16.84 23.86 -10.29
C PRO A 52 17.93 22.84 -9.90
N ALA A 53 18.83 23.20 -8.97
CA ALA A 53 20.12 22.54 -8.78
C ALA A 53 20.22 21.69 -7.50
N MET A 54 19.18 20.94 -7.13
CA MET A 54 19.29 19.79 -6.19
C MET A 54 18.18 18.74 -6.41
N LYS A 55 17.81 18.43 -7.66
CA LYS A 55 17.05 17.19 -7.92
C LYS A 55 18.04 16.04 -7.88
N LYS A 56 18.25 15.42 -6.71
CA LYS A 56 18.91 14.11 -6.63
C LYS A 56 18.07 13.15 -7.47
N VAL A 57 18.55 12.83 -8.68
CA VAL A 57 17.88 11.89 -9.58
C VAL A 57 17.88 10.53 -8.89
N GLN A 58 16.72 10.11 -8.40
CA GLN A 58 16.52 8.76 -7.89
C GLN A 58 16.25 7.87 -9.09
N HIS A 59 17.14 6.90 -9.34
CA HIS A 59 16.96 5.90 -10.37
C HIS A 59 16.15 4.74 -9.79
N TYR A 60 14.95 4.52 -10.30
CA TYR A 60 14.10 3.38 -9.94
C TYR A 60 14.15 2.32 -11.04
N SER A 61 14.11 1.06 -10.63
CA SER A 61 13.87 -0.06 -11.55
C SER A 61 12.37 -0.36 -11.57
N VAL A 62 11.78 -0.42 -12.77
CA VAL A 62 10.36 -0.70 -12.93
C VAL A 62 10.13 -2.20 -13.05
N GLN A 63 9.40 -2.76 -12.09
CA GLN A 63 8.94 -4.15 -12.16
C GLN A 63 7.49 -4.20 -12.58
N LYS A 64 7.20 -4.96 -13.65
CA LYS A 64 5.83 -5.13 -14.14
C LYS A 64 5.02 -6.07 -13.24
N VAL A 65 3.75 -5.75 -13.10
CA VAL A 65 2.71 -6.57 -12.45
C VAL A 65 1.65 -6.96 -13.46
N THR A 66 0.91 -8.02 -13.19
CA THR A 66 -0.22 -8.45 -14.02
C THR A 66 -1.40 -7.47 -13.86
N GLY A 67 -2.01 -7.05 -14.98
CA GLY A 67 -3.19 -6.18 -15.01
C GLY A 67 -4.52 -6.95 -14.92
N ASP A 68 -4.75 -7.69 -13.83
CA ASP A 68 -5.93 -8.54 -13.61
C ASP A 68 -6.89 -7.98 -12.54
N GLY A 69 -6.85 -6.67 -12.32
CA GLY A 69 -7.60 -5.96 -11.28
C GLY A 69 -6.95 -5.99 -9.90
N ARG A 70 -5.89 -6.79 -9.68
CA ARG A 70 -5.13 -6.82 -8.41
C ARG A 70 -3.82 -6.05 -8.49
N CYS A 71 -3.60 -5.27 -9.55
CA CYS A 71 -2.29 -4.69 -9.88
C CYS A 71 -1.67 -3.89 -8.71
N MET A 72 -2.45 -3.10 -7.98
CA MET A 72 -1.98 -2.36 -6.80
C MET A 72 -1.47 -3.30 -5.70
N PHE A 73 -2.28 -4.29 -5.31
CA PHE A 73 -1.90 -5.26 -4.28
C PHE A 73 -0.70 -6.11 -4.71
N ARG A 74 -0.66 -6.55 -5.97
CA ARG A 74 0.49 -7.25 -6.57
C ARG A 74 1.76 -6.40 -6.51
N ALA A 75 1.66 -5.09 -6.80
CA ALA A 75 2.80 -4.18 -6.74
C ALA A 75 3.36 -4.07 -5.32
N LEU A 76 2.47 -3.96 -4.32
CA LEU A 76 2.87 -3.95 -2.91
C LEU A 76 3.53 -5.26 -2.50
N VAL A 77 2.89 -6.39 -2.77
CA VAL A 77 3.42 -7.72 -2.44
C VAL A 77 4.80 -7.95 -3.07
N LYS A 78 4.99 -7.61 -4.35
CA LYS A 78 6.31 -7.68 -4.99
C LYS A 78 7.30 -6.75 -4.34
N GLY A 79 6.92 -5.50 -4.08
CA GLY A 79 7.77 -4.52 -3.41
C GLY A 79 8.23 -5.00 -2.03
N MET A 80 7.29 -5.54 -1.25
CA MET A 80 7.55 -6.17 0.03
C MET A 80 8.50 -7.35 -0.13
N ALA A 81 8.24 -8.32 -1.00
CA ALA A 81 9.15 -9.44 -1.23
C ALA A 81 10.56 -9.00 -1.68
N ASN A 82 10.66 -8.01 -2.58
CA ASN A 82 11.93 -7.47 -3.06
C ASN A 82 12.76 -6.81 -1.96
N ASN A 83 12.14 -6.11 -1.01
CA ASN A 83 12.83 -5.51 0.15
C ASN A 83 13.60 -6.55 0.99
N LYS A 84 13.40 -7.84 0.70
CA LYS A 84 13.79 -9.01 1.49
C LYS A 84 14.61 -9.99 0.66
N GLY A 85 14.92 -9.62 -0.58
CA GLY A 85 15.60 -10.47 -1.53
C GLY A 85 14.80 -11.71 -1.95
N LEU A 86 13.48 -11.71 -1.75
CA LEU A 86 12.60 -12.81 -2.14
C LEU A 86 12.05 -12.57 -3.56
N ALA A 87 12.01 -13.63 -4.34
CA ALA A 87 11.37 -13.65 -5.65
C ALA A 87 10.07 -14.46 -5.57
N LEU A 88 8.95 -13.83 -5.94
CA LEU A 88 7.65 -14.49 -5.99
C LEU A 88 7.37 -15.01 -7.39
N ASN A 89 6.79 -16.19 -7.48
CA ASN A 89 6.20 -16.66 -8.74
C ASN A 89 4.81 -16.01 -8.97
N PRO A 90 4.27 -16.02 -10.20
CA PRO A 90 3.01 -15.33 -10.51
C PRO A 90 1.78 -15.80 -9.70
N ALA A 91 1.78 -17.06 -9.24
CA ALA A 91 0.70 -17.61 -8.42
C ALA A 91 0.83 -17.13 -6.97
N GLN A 92 2.03 -17.13 -6.39
CA GLN A 92 2.31 -16.53 -5.08
C GLN A 92 1.94 -15.05 -5.07
N GLU A 93 2.39 -14.29 -6.08
CA GLU A 93 2.07 -12.87 -6.22
C GLU A 93 0.56 -12.61 -6.24
N ARG A 94 -0.23 -13.52 -6.84
CA ARG A 94 -1.69 -13.42 -6.87
C ARG A 94 -2.30 -13.72 -5.50
N ASP A 95 -1.91 -14.85 -4.92
CA ASP A 95 -2.49 -15.37 -3.70
C ASP A 95 -2.19 -14.41 -2.53
N ASP A 96 -0.95 -13.94 -2.41
CA ASP A 96 -0.53 -12.93 -1.42
C ASP A 96 -1.23 -11.58 -1.64
N ALA A 97 -1.50 -11.20 -2.90
CA ALA A 97 -2.25 -9.98 -3.20
C ALA A 97 -3.73 -10.09 -2.78
N ASP A 98 -4.33 -11.27 -2.96
CA ASP A 98 -5.68 -11.54 -2.47
C ASP A 98 -5.73 -11.56 -0.94
N GLU A 99 -4.69 -12.09 -0.28
CA GLU A 99 -4.54 -12.04 1.17
C GLU A 99 -4.42 -10.60 1.70
N LEU A 100 -3.57 -9.78 1.07
CA LEU A 100 -3.40 -8.36 1.43
C LEU A 100 -4.71 -7.56 1.26
N ARG A 101 -5.47 -7.85 0.20
CA ARG A 101 -6.80 -7.26 -0.02
C ARG A 101 -7.79 -7.68 1.07
N MET A 102 -7.78 -8.96 1.47
CA MET A 102 -8.67 -9.45 2.52
C MET A 102 -8.31 -8.88 3.90
N ALA A 103 -7.03 -8.61 4.18
CA ALA A 103 -6.60 -7.91 5.38
C ALA A 103 -7.21 -6.50 5.49
N VAL A 104 -7.24 -5.75 4.39
CA VAL A 104 -7.89 -4.42 4.37
C VAL A 104 -9.40 -4.55 4.61
N LYS A 105 -10.05 -5.54 3.99
CA LYS A 105 -11.46 -5.82 4.23
C LYS A 105 -11.72 -6.10 5.70
N GLU A 106 -10.88 -6.88 6.36
CA GLU A 106 -11.07 -7.27 7.76
C GLU A 106 -11.02 -6.03 8.67
N ILE A 107 -10.00 -5.19 8.49
CA ILE A 107 -9.82 -3.93 9.25
C ILE A 107 -10.98 -2.95 9.00
N ILE A 108 -11.42 -2.79 7.76
CA ILE A 108 -12.42 -1.76 7.46
C ILE A 108 -13.85 -2.25 7.69
N CYS A 109 -14.13 -3.54 7.45
CA CYS A 109 -15.50 -4.05 7.42
C CYS A 109 -15.88 -4.91 8.61
N ASP A 110 -14.93 -5.59 9.26
CA ASP A 110 -15.24 -6.58 10.29
C ASP A 110 -14.68 -6.22 11.67
N SER A 111 -13.70 -5.33 11.78
CA SER A 111 -13.15 -4.90 13.07
C SER A 111 -14.20 -4.21 13.95
N ASP A 112 -13.90 -4.09 15.24
CA ASP A 112 -14.66 -3.18 16.09
C ASP A 112 -14.43 -1.71 15.69
N ASP A 113 -15.30 -0.82 16.19
CA ASP A 113 -15.26 0.60 15.87
C ASP A 113 -14.00 1.29 16.41
N ALA A 114 -13.44 0.83 17.53
CA ALA A 114 -12.25 1.44 18.12
C ALA A 114 -11.00 1.18 17.26
N GLU A 115 -10.84 -0.04 16.75
CA GLU A 115 -9.78 -0.39 15.80
C GLU A 115 -9.99 0.31 14.46
N ARG A 116 -11.22 0.29 13.94
CA ARG A 116 -11.55 0.92 12.66
C ARG A 116 -11.17 2.40 12.65
N LEU A 117 -11.44 3.12 13.74
CA LEU A 117 -11.13 4.54 13.89
C LEU A 117 -9.64 4.87 13.84
N GLN A 118 -8.74 3.91 14.07
CA GLN A 118 -7.29 4.14 13.86
C GLN A 118 -6.95 4.44 12.39
N TYR A 119 -7.86 4.08 11.48
CA TYR A 119 -7.77 4.26 10.04
C TYR A 119 -8.73 5.36 9.53
N GLU A 120 -8.99 6.39 10.33
CA GLU A 120 -9.93 7.49 10.02
C GLU A 120 -9.74 8.09 8.62
N GLU A 121 -8.50 8.37 8.20
CA GLU A 121 -8.20 8.90 6.87
C GLU A 121 -8.71 7.99 5.74
N ALA A 122 -8.56 6.67 5.90
CA ALA A 122 -9.06 5.70 4.93
C ALA A 122 -10.59 5.63 4.97
N LEU A 123 -11.21 5.71 6.15
CA LEU A 123 -12.67 5.73 6.28
C LEU A 123 -13.28 6.97 5.61
N ILE A 124 -12.65 8.13 5.78
CA ILE A 124 -13.07 9.37 5.12
C ILE A 124 -12.95 9.20 3.60
N ALA A 125 -11.80 8.73 3.10
CA ALA A 125 -11.61 8.51 1.67
C ALA A 125 -12.68 7.58 1.07
N ILE A 126 -12.99 6.47 1.75
CA ILE A 126 -14.04 5.55 1.32
C ILE A 126 -15.42 6.22 1.34
N THR A 127 -15.78 6.87 2.46
CA THR A 127 -17.14 7.36 2.69
C THR A 127 -17.51 8.60 1.89
N VAL A 128 -16.50 9.36 1.42
CA VAL A 128 -16.70 10.46 0.46
C VAL A 128 -17.13 9.92 -0.90
N GLU A 129 -16.59 8.79 -1.35
CA GLU A 129 -16.91 8.20 -2.65
C GLU A 129 -18.14 7.29 -2.62
N GLU A 130 -18.28 6.46 -1.58
CA GLU A 130 -19.38 5.52 -1.46
C GLU A 130 -19.73 5.13 -0.02
N SER A 131 -20.93 4.59 0.21
CA SER A 131 -21.27 4.05 1.53
C SER A 131 -20.35 2.89 1.92
N LEU A 132 -19.96 2.80 3.21
CA LEU A 132 -19.13 1.70 3.73
C LEU A 132 -19.69 0.31 3.39
N LYS A 133 -21.02 0.15 3.41
CA LYS A 133 -21.69 -1.11 3.01
C LYS A 133 -21.38 -1.52 1.57
N ARG A 134 -21.39 -0.56 0.64
CA ARG A 134 -21.13 -0.80 -0.78
C ARG A 134 -19.65 -1.13 -1.00
N TYR A 135 -18.76 -0.38 -0.37
CA TYR A 135 -17.33 -0.68 -0.34
C TYR A 135 -17.05 -2.10 0.15
N CYS A 136 -17.60 -2.49 1.31
CA CYS A 136 -17.40 -3.82 1.88
C CYS A 136 -17.94 -4.96 1.01
N ASN A 137 -18.91 -4.70 0.14
CA ASN A 137 -19.36 -5.67 -0.87
C ASN A 137 -18.39 -5.76 -2.06
N ARG A 138 -17.83 -4.63 -2.49
CA ARG A 138 -16.90 -4.56 -3.62
C ARG A 138 -15.54 -5.18 -3.30
N ILE A 139 -14.95 -4.86 -2.15
CA ILE A 139 -13.59 -5.31 -1.80
C ILE A 139 -13.47 -6.83 -1.71
N ARG A 140 -14.57 -7.56 -1.52
CA ARG A 140 -14.60 -9.03 -1.54
C ARG A 140 -14.37 -9.62 -2.93
N ARG A 141 -14.66 -8.85 -3.99
CA ARG A 141 -14.52 -9.34 -5.35
C ARG A 141 -13.05 -9.41 -5.72
N SER A 142 -12.69 -10.49 -6.41
CA SER A 142 -11.31 -10.76 -6.77
C SER A 142 -10.77 -9.79 -7.85
N ASP A 143 -11.67 -9.13 -8.57
CA ASP A 143 -11.38 -8.08 -9.57
C ASP A 143 -11.47 -6.66 -8.98
N PHE A 144 -11.47 -6.51 -7.65
CA PHE A 144 -11.50 -5.21 -6.99
C PHE A 144 -10.19 -4.44 -7.19
N TRP A 145 -10.31 -3.24 -7.76
CA TRP A 145 -9.20 -2.31 -7.92
C TRP A 145 -9.07 -1.50 -6.63
N GLY A 146 -7.91 -1.60 -5.99
CA GLY A 146 -7.60 -0.75 -4.85
C GLY A 146 -7.06 0.61 -5.28
N GLY A 147 -7.09 1.55 -4.34
CA GLY A 147 -6.56 2.90 -4.51
C GLY A 147 -6.08 3.50 -3.20
N GLU A 148 -6.25 4.81 -3.06
CA GLU A 148 -5.72 5.59 -1.93
C GLU A 148 -6.19 5.07 -0.56
N SER A 149 -7.49 4.76 -0.42
CA SER A 149 -8.06 4.26 0.84
C SER A 149 -7.38 2.99 1.34
N GLU A 150 -7.14 2.03 0.46
CA GLU A 150 -6.48 0.77 0.84
C GLU A 150 -5.00 0.99 1.14
N LEU A 151 -4.33 1.89 0.40
CA LEU A 151 -2.94 2.25 0.67
C LEU A 151 -2.78 2.90 2.04
N LEU A 152 -3.72 3.75 2.46
CA LEU A 152 -3.73 4.36 3.80
C LEU A 152 -3.85 3.30 4.89
N VAL A 153 -4.71 2.30 4.70
CA VAL A 153 -4.82 1.15 5.62
C VAL A 153 -3.53 0.37 5.67
N LEU A 154 -3.00 -0.02 4.51
CA LEU A 154 -1.82 -0.88 4.41
C LEU A 154 -0.55 -0.20 4.90
N SER A 155 -0.39 1.10 4.68
CA SER A 155 0.77 1.85 5.19
C SER A 155 0.79 1.87 6.72
N LYS A 156 -0.38 2.06 7.35
CA LYS A 156 -0.53 2.00 8.82
C LYS A 156 -0.36 0.57 9.34
N LEU A 157 -1.03 -0.40 8.72
CA LEU A 157 -0.98 -1.81 9.12
C LEU A 157 0.44 -2.39 9.06
N CYS A 158 1.18 -2.08 8.00
CA CYS A 158 2.54 -2.60 7.80
C CYS A 158 3.62 -1.73 8.46
N HIS A 159 3.23 -0.62 9.12
CA HIS A 159 4.15 0.38 9.68
C HIS A 159 5.23 0.84 8.68
N GLN A 160 4.89 0.92 7.39
CA GLN A 160 5.83 1.26 6.33
C GLN A 160 5.23 2.33 5.40
N PRO A 161 5.99 3.38 5.04
CA PRO A 161 5.53 4.37 4.08
C PRO A 161 5.39 3.73 2.69
N ILE A 162 4.25 3.98 2.04
CA ILE A 162 4.02 3.64 0.64
C ILE A 162 4.11 4.93 -0.18
N ILE A 163 4.96 4.92 -1.23
CA ILE A 163 5.13 6.07 -2.11
C ILE A 163 4.62 5.70 -3.50
N VAL A 164 3.60 6.41 -3.96
CA VAL A 164 3.06 6.26 -5.31
C VAL A 164 3.72 7.31 -6.21
N TYR A 165 4.35 6.85 -7.29
CA TYR A 165 4.91 7.73 -8.32
C TYR A 165 3.96 7.77 -9.50
N ILE A 166 3.47 8.97 -9.82
CA ILE A 166 2.72 9.22 -11.05
C ILE A 166 3.68 9.86 -12.04
N PRO A 167 3.98 9.21 -13.18
CA PRO A 167 4.84 9.79 -14.20
C PRO A 167 4.27 11.12 -14.72
N GLU A 168 5.14 12.10 -14.97
CA GLU A 168 4.74 13.46 -15.42
C GLU A 168 3.85 13.45 -16.68
N HIS A 169 4.00 12.44 -17.55
CA HIS A 169 3.21 12.31 -18.77
C HIS A 169 1.80 11.75 -18.57
N GLU A 170 1.49 11.18 -17.39
CA GLU A 170 0.14 10.70 -17.05
C GLU A 170 -0.69 11.80 -16.36
N VAL A 171 -0.03 12.73 -15.65
CA VAL A 171 -0.67 13.88 -14.98
C VAL A 171 -1.30 14.86 -15.98
N LEU A 172 -0.72 14.97 -17.19
CA LEU A 172 -1.23 15.85 -18.23
C LEU A 172 -2.53 15.36 -18.88
N VAL A 173 -2.93 14.10 -18.66
CA VAL A 173 -4.12 13.52 -19.29
C VAL A 173 -5.39 13.84 -18.49
N GLU A 174 -5.31 13.94 -17.16
CA GLU A 174 -6.44 14.37 -16.31
C GLU A 174 -6.71 15.87 -16.36
N ALA A 175 -5.70 16.70 -16.64
CA ALA A 175 -5.86 18.15 -16.76
C ALA A 175 -6.48 18.61 -18.09
N VAL A 176 -6.81 17.69 -19.00
CA VAL A 176 -7.32 17.99 -20.37
C VAL A 176 -8.74 17.46 -20.61
N LEU A 177 -9.46 17.00 -19.58
CA LEU A 177 -10.88 16.62 -19.67
C LEU A 177 -11.80 17.60 -18.92
#